data_AF-A0A4P9ZTF9-F1
#
_entry.id   AF-A0A4P9ZTF9-F1
#
_cell.length_a   1.000
_cell.length_b   1.000
_cell.length_c   1.000
_cell.angle_alpha   90.00
_cell.angle_beta   90.00
_cell.angle_gamma   90.00
#
_symmetry.space_group_name_H-M   'P 1'
#
loop_
_entity.id
_entity.type
_entity.pdbx_description
1 polymer ?
#
loop_
_entity_poly.entity_id
_entity_poly.type
_entity_poly.pdbx_seq_one_letter_code
_entity_poly.pdbx_strand_id
1 'polypeptide(L)'
;MVLPSQRSLFANEPSSPQATPGPGTKSVNGCLRVRLAHIDYYLNRPPTAWDQVAPSAPATLGQPHQAPVIRIYGRDAVTNSTVCIHVHQVWPYLYIPYRASLETADEYRTELSLSLNHALAVAVGHSAIDPRRNPLVTQLTLVRGIPFYGYHVGELLFWKVHYSQPGHGRILAELLQRGAVLDTPFDVYEAHIPYLLQFMIDHNLYGMDWVVADSFTRRSSGPVPSVSAWPALSSNHQALEPATWCAQEVDVMGQAIVNQYWVRARNMHNRVAESQVMPKVSSARLVPSLASIVESVDGSKF
;
A
#
# COMPACT_ATOMS: atom_id res chain seq x y z
N MET A 1 -13.72 50.10 9.46
CA MET A 1 -13.69 48.88 10.28
C MET A 1 -12.78 47.89 9.57
N VAL A 2 -11.47 48.04 9.66
CA VAL A 2 -10.57 47.42 10.66
C VAL A 2 -10.75 45.89 10.71
N LEU A 3 -9.92 45.21 9.92
CA LEU A 3 -9.54 43.80 10.09
C LEU A 3 -8.50 43.71 11.22
N PRO A 4 -8.61 42.74 12.14
CA PRO A 4 -7.47 42.18 12.87
C PRO A 4 -7.26 40.71 12.42
N SER A 5 -6.12 40.05 12.56
CA SER A 5 -4.71 40.37 12.74
C SER A 5 -4.03 38.99 12.65
N GLN A 6 -2.89 38.90 11.96
CA GLN A 6 -2.11 37.67 11.87
C GLN A 6 -1.62 37.21 13.26
N ARG A 7 -1.60 35.89 13.51
CA ARG A 7 -0.74 35.26 14.52
C ARG A 7 0.07 34.13 13.90
N SER A 8 1.38 34.36 13.90
CA SER A 8 2.47 33.44 13.60
C SER A 8 2.63 32.37 14.67
N LEU A 9 2.90 31.13 14.28
CA LEU A 9 3.56 30.14 15.13
C LEU A 9 4.59 29.38 14.28
N PHE A 10 5.84 29.84 14.36
CA PHE A 10 7.02 29.05 14.01
C PHE A 10 7.54 28.34 15.27
N ALA A 11 8.29 27.26 15.02
CA ALA A 11 9.25 26.59 15.90
C ALA A 11 8.70 25.54 16.88
N ASN A 12 8.90 24.27 16.51
CA ASN A 12 9.56 23.30 17.40
C ASN A 12 10.24 22.21 16.54
N GLU A 13 11.57 22.18 16.59
CA GLU A 13 12.40 21.09 16.09
C GLU A 13 12.22 19.84 16.97
N PRO A 14 12.22 18.62 16.41
CA PRO A 14 12.36 17.42 17.23
C PRO A 14 13.83 17.12 17.48
N SER A 15 14.19 17.12 18.76
CA SER A 15 15.47 16.69 19.31
C SER A 15 15.75 15.21 19.03
N SER A 16 17.03 14.91 18.79
CA SER A 16 17.65 13.59 18.62
C SER A 16 17.40 12.64 19.81
N PRO A 17 17.20 11.32 19.60
CA PRO A 17 17.16 10.36 20.69
C PRO A 17 18.49 9.61 20.86
N GLN A 18 19.12 9.76 22.02
CA GLN A 18 20.04 8.77 22.60
C GLN A 18 19.56 8.42 24.01
N ALA A 19 19.31 7.12 24.27
CA ALA A 19 19.71 6.37 25.47
C ALA A 19 19.07 4.96 25.49
N THR A 20 19.89 3.95 25.76
CA THR A 20 19.55 2.53 25.96
C THR A 20 18.87 2.23 27.31
N PRO A 21 17.91 1.30 27.41
CA PRO A 21 17.46 0.76 28.69
C PRO A 21 17.95 -0.68 28.95
N GLY A 22 18.32 -0.95 30.21
CA GLY A 22 18.68 -2.27 30.74
C GLY A 22 17.49 -3.20 31.01
N PRO A 23 17.73 -4.40 31.57
CA PRO A 23 16.81 -5.53 31.47
C PRO A 23 15.75 -5.51 32.58
N GLY A 24 14.49 -5.53 32.19
CA GLY A 24 13.35 -5.64 33.10
C GLY A 24 12.03 -5.63 32.33
N THR A 25 11.43 -6.81 32.21
CA THR A 25 10.20 -7.15 31.47
C THR A 25 9.06 -6.14 31.60
N LYS A 26 8.89 -5.31 30.58
CA LYS A 26 7.63 -4.70 30.11
C LYS A 26 7.73 -4.53 28.59
N SER A 27 6.90 -5.23 27.80
CA SER A 27 6.85 -5.06 26.34
C SER A 27 6.18 -3.72 26.02
N VAL A 28 6.98 -2.64 26.03
CA VAL A 28 6.57 -1.29 25.62
C VAL A 28 7.17 -1.05 24.24
N ASN A 29 6.32 -0.93 23.22
CA ASN A 29 6.61 -0.46 21.86
C ASN A 29 7.82 -1.12 21.16
N GLY A 30 7.75 -2.43 20.92
CA GLY A 30 8.71 -3.14 20.10
C GLY A 30 8.35 -3.00 18.62
N CYS A 31 9.06 -2.16 17.88
CA CYS A 31 8.94 -2.11 16.43
C CYS A 31 9.62 -3.35 15.82
N LEU A 32 8.92 -4.06 14.92
CA LEU A 32 9.47 -5.20 14.20
C LEU A 32 10.45 -4.69 13.15
N ARG A 33 11.67 -5.26 13.10
CA ARG A 33 12.68 -4.90 12.12
C ARG A 33 13.30 -6.14 11.50
N VAL A 34 12.97 -6.40 10.24
CA VAL A 34 13.36 -7.62 9.52
C VAL A 34 14.08 -7.26 8.22
N ARG A 35 15.18 -7.95 7.91
CA ARG A 35 15.90 -7.74 6.65
C ARG A 35 15.17 -8.41 5.48
N LEU A 36 14.83 -7.66 4.42
CA LEU A 36 14.16 -8.17 3.22
C LEU A 36 15.10 -9.06 2.39
N ALA A 37 15.11 -10.38 2.67
CA ALA A 37 15.94 -11.33 1.94
C ALA A 37 15.22 -11.93 0.72
N HIS A 38 13.93 -12.24 0.88
CA HIS A 38 13.10 -12.77 -0.20
C HIS A 38 11.66 -12.28 -0.05
N ILE A 39 10.98 -12.05 -1.16
CA ILE A 39 9.59 -11.60 -1.19
C ILE A 39 8.82 -12.41 -2.23
N ASP A 40 7.64 -12.88 -1.84
CA ASP A 40 6.68 -13.50 -2.75
C ASP A 40 5.24 -13.14 -2.32
N TYR A 41 4.24 -13.70 -3.00
CA TYR A 41 2.86 -13.58 -2.60
C TYR A 41 2.11 -14.89 -2.81
N TYR A 42 1.01 -15.04 -2.09
CA TYR A 42 0.03 -16.10 -2.30
C TYR A 42 -1.39 -15.53 -2.19
N LEU A 43 -2.38 -16.32 -2.59
CA LEU A 43 -3.79 -15.94 -2.50
C LEU A 43 -4.45 -16.71 -1.36
N ASN A 44 -4.96 -15.99 -0.36
CA ASN A 44 -5.83 -16.56 0.67
C ASN A 44 -7.19 -16.89 0.06
N ARG A 45 -7.68 -18.11 0.30
CA ARG A 45 -9.00 -18.59 -0.15
C ARG A 45 -9.60 -19.50 0.95
N PRO A 46 -10.63 -19.08 1.70
CA PRO A 46 -11.27 -17.75 1.71
C PRO A 46 -10.36 -16.67 2.33
N PRO A 47 -10.68 -15.37 2.16
CA PRO A 47 -9.97 -14.29 2.85
C PRO A 47 -10.16 -14.39 4.36
N THR A 48 -9.15 -13.99 5.11
CA THR A 48 -9.22 -13.96 6.58
C THR A 48 -9.84 -12.66 7.07
N ALA A 49 -10.09 -12.53 8.38
CA ALA A 49 -10.52 -11.26 8.98
C ALA A 49 -9.54 -10.09 8.73
N TRP A 50 -8.27 -10.40 8.43
CA TRP A 50 -7.25 -9.42 8.08
C TRP A 50 -7.43 -8.85 6.67
N ASP A 51 -8.11 -9.59 5.80
CA ASP A 51 -8.16 -9.34 4.36
C ASP A 51 -9.48 -8.71 3.89
N GLN A 52 -10.32 -8.27 4.83
CA GLN A 52 -11.63 -7.69 4.50
C GLN A 52 -11.47 -6.31 3.85
N VAL A 53 -12.18 -6.08 2.73
CA VAL A 53 -12.19 -4.78 2.07
C VAL A 53 -13.02 -3.81 2.92
N ALA A 54 -12.48 -2.61 3.13
CA ALA A 54 -13.13 -1.57 3.92
C ALA A 54 -14.53 -1.21 3.35
N PRO A 55 -15.49 -0.83 4.22
CA PRO A 55 -16.86 -0.51 3.82
C PRO A 55 -17.00 0.74 2.92
N SER A 56 -15.90 1.44 2.61
CA SER A 56 -15.87 2.55 1.63
C SER A 56 -15.93 2.09 0.17
N ALA A 57 -15.76 0.78 -0.09
CA ALA A 57 -16.08 0.21 -1.39
C ALA A 57 -17.59 0.39 -1.68
N PRO A 58 -18.01 0.55 -2.95
CA PRO A 58 -19.42 0.60 -3.28
C PRO A 58 -20.11 -0.61 -2.66
N ALA A 59 -21.14 -0.41 -1.84
CA ALA A 59 -21.88 -1.49 -1.17
C ALA A 59 -22.48 -2.52 -2.15
N THR A 60 -22.45 -2.20 -3.44
CA THR A 60 -22.85 -3.04 -4.57
C THR A 60 -21.88 -4.19 -4.87
N LEU A 61 -20.60 -4.06 -4.51
CA LEU A 61 -19.59 -5.11 -4.66
C LEU A 61 -19.45 -5.82 -3.31
N GLY A 62 -19.71 -7.14 -3.28
CA GLY A 62 -19.54 -7.95 -2.08
C GLY A 62 -18.08 -8.04 -1.60
N GLN A 63 -17.78 -9.00 -0.73
CA GLN A 63 -16.39 -9.28 -0.36
C GLN A 63 -15.75 -10.19 -1.42
N PRO A 64 -14.50 -9.93 -1.86
CA PRO A 64 -13.82 -10.81 -2.80
C PRO A 64 -13.65 -12.19 -2.17
N HIS A 65 -13.73 -13.28 -2.96
CA HIS A 65 -13.50 -14.64 -2.43
C HIS A 65 -12.02 -14.95 -2.18
N GLN A 66 -11.13 -14.03 -2.54
CA GLN A 66 -9.70 -14.21 -2.49
C GLN A 66 -9.00 -12.89 -2.18
N ALA A 67 -7.90 -12.96 -1.45
CA ALA A 67 -7.08 -11.81 -1.14
C ALA A 67 -5.59 -12.12 -1.33
N PRO A 68 -4.81 -11.20 -1.93
CA PRO A 68 -3.38 -11.36 -2.05
C PRO A 68 -2.72 -11.03 -0.71
N VAL A 69 -1.87 -11.94 -0.25
CA VAL A 69 -1.02 -11.76 0.94
C VAL A 69 0.42 -11.84 0.49
N ILE A 70 1.19 -10.81 0.79
CA ILE A 70 2.63 -10.77 0.49
C ILE A 70 3.38 -11.43 1.63
N ARG A 71 4.34 -12.30 1.32
CA ARG A 71 5.26 -12.86 2.32
C ARG A 71 6.64 -12.26 2.15
N ILE A 72 7.19 -11.79 3.25
CA ILE A 72 8.55 -11.27 3.33
C ILE A 72 9.34 -12.20 4.25
N TYR A 73 10.40 -12.80 3.71
CA TYR A 73 11.31 -13.64 4.44
C TYR A 73 12.57 -12.87 4.78
N GLY A 74 13.03 -13.04 6.01
CA GLY A 74 14.18 -12.31 6.50
C GLY A 74 14.72 -12.81 7.83
N ARG A 75 15.63 -12.02 8.40
CA ARG A 75 16.10 -12.18 9.76
C ARG A 75 15.75 -10.97 10.60
N ASP A 76 15.33 -11.21 11.82
CA ASP A 76 15.08 -10.18 12.81
C ASP A 76 16.40 -9.48 13.20
N ALA A 77 16.36 -8.15 13.36
CA ALA A 77 17.53 -7.36 13.68
C ALA A 77 18.12 -7.65 15.06
N VAL A 78 17.29 -8.06 16.02
CA VAL A 78 17.67 -8.23 17.43
C VAL A 78 17.98 -9.68 17.73
N THR A 79 17.07 -10.60 17.37
CA THR A 79 17.21 -12.03 17.69
C THR A 79 17.98 -12.81 16.63
N ASN A 80 18.18 -12.24 15.43
CA ASN A 80 18.77 -12.90 14.27
C ASN A 80 18.05 -14.22 13.88
N SER A 81 16.82 -14.42 14.37
CA SER A 81 15.99 -15.57 14.01
C SER A 81 15.37 -15.37 12.64
N THR A 82 15.05 -16.47 11.95
CA THR A 82 14.29 -16.41 10.69
C THR A 82 12.86 -15.95 10.96
N VAL A 83 12.40 -14.98 10.18
CA VAL A 83 11.06 -14.40 10.29
C VAL A 83 10.37 -14.44 8.93
N CYS A 84 9.10 -14.83 8.91
CA CYS A 84 8.19 -14.61 7.80
C CYS A 84 7.11 -13.59 8.20
N ILE A 85 7.04 -12.48 7.48
CA ILE A 85 6.01 -11.45 7.63
C ILE A 85 4.94 -11.70 6.57
N HIS A 86 3.69 -11.83 6.99
CA HIS A 86 2.51 -11.85 6.15
C HIS A 86 1.91 -10.45 6.11
N VAL A 87 2.01 -9.78 4.97
CA VAL A 87 1.49 -8.43 4.77
C VAL A 87 0.11 -8.49 4.13
N HIS A 88 -0.88 -7.98 4.85
CA HIS A 88 -2.29 -7.98 4.49
C HIS A 88 -2.76 -6.63 3.93
N GLN A 89 -3.91 -6.65 3.23
CA GLN A 89 -4.59 -5.48 2.66
C GLN A 89 -3.79 -4.68 1.62
N VAL A 90 -2.85 -5.33 0.93
CA VAL A 90 -2.14 -4.73 -0.20
C VAL A 90 -2.81 -5.22 -1.48
N TRP A 91 -3.64 -4.39 -2.10
CA TRP A 91 -4.33 -4.75 -3.34
C TRP A 91 -3.57 -4.21 -4.55
N PRO A 92 -3.35 -5.02 -5.61
CA PRO A 92 -2.78 -4.52 -6.85
C PRO A 92 -3.70 -3.48 -7.49
N TYR A 93 -3.12 -2.51 -8.19
CA TYR A 93 -3.88 -1.43 -8.81
C TYR A 93 -3.31 -0.97 -10.16
N LEU A 94 -4.17 -0.28 -10.91
CA LEU A 94 -3.82 0.49 -12.11
C LEU A 94 -4.62 1.80 -12.13
N TYR A 95 -4.26 2.72 -13.01
CA TYR A 95 -4.97 3.99 -13.16
C TYR A 95 -5.59 4.18 -14.54
N ILE A 96 -6.77 4.80 -14.57
CA ILE A 96 -7.44 5.26 -15.80
C ILE A 96 -7.87 6.73 -15.65
N PRO A 97 -7.82 7.54 -16.71
CA PRO A 97 -8.17 8.96 -16.63
C PRO A 97 -9.67 9.15 -16.41
N TYR A 98 -10.03 10.15 -15.61
CA TYR A 98 -11.41 10.57 -15.39
C TYR A 98 -11.63 11.97 -15.95
N ARG A 99 -12.57 12.10 -16.90
CA ARG A 99 -12.82 13.35 -17.65
C ARG A 99 -14.21 13.96 -17.40
N ALA A 100 -15.03 13.37 -16.52
CA ALA A 100 -16.37 13.87 -16.22
C ALA A 100 -16.38 14.79 -14.97
N SER A 101 -17.54 15.36 -14.68
CA SER A 101 -17.75 16.27 -13.54
C SER A 101 -17.66 15.52 -12.21
N LEU A 102 -17.10 16.17 -11.18
CA LEU A 102 -17.05 15.61 -9.82
C LEU A 102 -18.44 15.31 -9.24
N GLU A 103 -19.48 16.00 -9.70
CA GLU A 103 -20.86 15.81 -9.25
C GLU A 103 -21.42 14.43 -9.64
N THR A 104 -20.96 13.86 -10.77
CA THR A 104 -21.41 12.56 -11.28
C THR A 104 -20.44 11.42 -10.93
N ALA A 105 -19.44 11.70 -10.09
CA ALA A 105 -18.37 10.74 -9.80
C ALA A 105 -18.88 9.45 -9.13
N ASP A 106 -19.87 9.54 -8.25
CA ASP A 106 -20.40 8.37 -7.53
C ASP A 106 -21.27 7.46 -8.41
N GLU A 107 -22.09 8.07 -9.27
CA GLU A 107 -22.89 7.34 -10.27
C GLU A 107 -21.98 6.63 -11.25
N TYR A 108 -21.01 7.36 -11.82
CA TYR A 108 -20.02 6.82 -12.73
C TYR A 108 -19.16 5.73 -12.08
N ARG A 109 -18.77 5.91 -10.81
CA ARG A 109 -18.03 4.89 -10.04
C ARG A 109 -18.81 3.59 -9.94
N THR A 110 -20.11 3.67 -9.67
CA THR A 110 -20.97 2.48 -9.54
C THR A 110 -21.09 1.76 -10.88
N GLU A 111 -21.40 2.49 -11.95
CA GLU A 111 -21.53 1.95 -13.31
C GLU A 111 -20.22 1.31 -13.81
N LEU A 112 -19.12 2.05 -13.69
CA LEU A 112 -17.79 1.59 -14.08
C LEU A 112 -17.39 0.34 -13.30
N SER A 113 -17.66 0.28 -11.99
CA SER A 113 -17.33 -0.87 -11.15
C SER A 113 -18.05 -2.15 -11.60
N LEU A 114 -19.34 -2.05 -11.94
CA LEU A 114 -20.14 -3.18 -12.43
C LEU A 114 -19.68 -3.62 -13.81
N SER A 115 -19.41 -2.67 -14.71
CA SER A 115 -18.93 -2.94 -16.07
C SER A 115 -17.55 -3.62 -16.05
N LEU A 116 -16.60 -3.11 -15.26
CA LEU A 116 -15.27 -3.70 -15.10
C LEU A 116 -15.33 -5.12 -14.56
N ASN A 117 -16.11 -5.33 -13.50
CA ASN A 117 -16.22 -6.63 -12.86
C ASN A 117 -16.85 -7.66 -13.82
N HIS A 118 -17.88 -7.26 -14.58
CA HIS A 118 -18.50 -8.10 -15.59
C HIS A 118 -17.53 -8.44 -16.73
N ALA A 119 -16.87 -7.44 -17.33
CA ALA A 119 -15.93 -7.64 -18.43
C ALA A 119 -14.75 -8.54 -18.02
N LEU A 120 -14.22 -8.34 -16.81
CA LEU A 120 -13.12 -9.16 -16.29
C LEU A 120 -13.56 -10.60 -15.99
N ALA A 121 -14.76 -10.79 -15.44
CA ALA A 121 -15.30 -12.13 -15.18
C ALA A 121 -15.45 -12.95 -16.48
N VAL A 122 -15.97 -12.32 -17.54
CA VAL A 122 -16.08 -12.91 -18.88
C VAL A 122 -14.71 -13.30 -19.43
N ALA A 123 -13.72 -12.40 -19.34
CA ALA A 123 -12.39 -12.63 -19.90
C ALA A 123 -11.60 -13.75 -19.21
N VAL A 124 -11.77 -13.92 -17.89
CA VAL A 124 -11.08 -14.96 -17.12
C VAL A 124 -11.83 -16.30 -17.19
N GLY A 125 -12.92 -16.40 -17.98
CA GLY A 125 -13.71 -17.62 -18.11
C GLY A 125 -14.38 -18.06 -16.81
N HIS A 126 -14.59 -17.12 -15.88
CA HIS A 126 -15.40 -17.39 -14.71
C HIS A 126 -16.85 -17.49 -15.17
N SER A 127 -17.41 -18.71 -15.14
CA SER A 127 -18.83 -18.95 -15.39
C SER A 127 -19.65 -18.00 -14.54
N ALA A 128 -20.77 -17.49 -15.07
CA ALA A 128 -21.66 -16.44 -14.54
C ALA A 128 -22.08 -16.59 -13.06
N ILE A 129 -21.10 -16.56 -12.16
CA ILE A 129 -21.28 -16.35 -10.73
C ILE A 129 -21.66 -14.88 -10.64
N ASP A 130 -22.82 -14.63 -10.02
CA ASP A 130 -23.33 -13.28 -9.77
C ASP A 130 -22.16 -12.33 -9.45
N PRO A 131 -21.94 -11.27 -10.25
CA PRO A 131 -20.84 -10.32 -10.06
C PRO A 131 -20.75 -9.79 -8.61
N ARG A 132 -21.88 -9.82 -7.89
CA ARG A 132 -22.01 -9.40 -6.49
C ARG A 132 -21.45 -10.40 -5.49
N ARG A 133 -21.37 -11.69 -5.83
CA ARG A 133 -20.90 -12.75 -4.93
C ARG A 133 -19.39 -12.84 -4.89
N ASN A 134 -18.70 -12.67 -6.02
CA ASN A 134 -17.23 -12.71 -6.06
C ASN A 134 -16.69 -11.55 -6.91
N PRO A 135 -16.59 -10.34 -6.36
CA PRO A 135 -16.04 -9.21 -7.09
C PRO A 135 -14.54 -9.40 -7.34
N LEU A 136 -14.16 -9.28 -8.61
CA LEU A 136 -12.77 -9.28 -9.07
C LEU A 136 -12.15 -7.88 -8.95
N VAL A 137 -12.97 -6.84 -9.03
CA VAL A 137 -12.59 -5.45 -8.73
C VAL A 137 -12.99 -5.16 -7.30
N THR A 138 -12.03 -4.76 -6.45
CA THR A 138 -12.26 -4.60 -5.01
C THR A 138 -12.69 -3.17 -4.66
N GLN A 139 -12.02 -2.17 -5.24
CA GLN A 139 -12.28 -0.78 -4.91
C GLN A 139 -11.88 0.16 -6.05
N LEU A 140 -12.72 1.17 -6.29
CA LEU A 140 -12.41 2.32 -7.14
C LEU A 140 -12.23 3.56 -6.27
N THR A 141 -11.05 4.17 -6.31
CA THR A 141 -10.75 5.41 -5.58
C THR A 141 -10.45 6.52 -6.56
N LEU A 142 -11.10 7.67 -6.40
CA LEU A 142 -10.81 8.87 -7.20
C LEU A 142 -9.55 9.54 -6.65
N VAL A 143 -8.56 9.76 -7.50
CA VAL A 143 -7.27 10.36 -7.12
C VAL A 143 -6.88 11.48 -8.08
N ARG A 144 -5.99 12.36 -7.61
CA ARG A 144 -5.37 13.42 -8.40
C ARG A 144 -3.96 12.98 -8.79
N GLY A 145 -3.58 13.19 -10.03
CA GLY A 145 -2.28 12.78 -10.56
C GLY A 145 -1.83 13.63 -11.73
N ILE A 146 -0.56 13.52 -12.10
CA ILE A 146 0.03 14.25 -13.22
C ILE A 146 0.63 13.20 -14.15
N PRO A 147 0.21 13.14 -15.43
CA PRO A 147 0.78 12.19 -16.37
C PRO A 147 2.29 12.42 -16.52
N PHE A 148 3.07 11.36 -16.40
CA PHE A 148 4.51 11.42 -16.56
C PHE A 148 4.94 11.58 -18.02
N TYR A 149 4.22 10.96 -18.96
CA TYR A 149 4.52 11.06 -20.38
C TYR A 149 3.96 12.36 -20.98
N GLY A 150 4.86 13.22 -21.44
CA GLY A 150 4.55 14.56 -21.97
C GLY A 150 4.78 15.65 -20.93
N TYR A 151 4.70 16.91 -21.36
CA TYR A 151 4.80 18.06 -20.45
C TYR A 151 3.39 18.49 -20.02
N HIS A 152 3.02 18.17 -18.79
CA HIS A 152 1.72 18.51 -18.20
C HIS A 152 1.92 19.41 -16.99
N VAL A 153 1.15 20.49 -16.92
CA VAL A 153 1.13 21.37 -15.76
C VAL A 153 -0.26 21.32 -15.14
N GLY A 154 -0.31 20.96 -13.86
CA GLY A 154 -1.57 20.80 -13.13
C GLY A 154 -2.03 19.36 -13.06
N GLU A 155 -2.90 19.12 -12.09
CA GLU A 155 -3.37 17.79 -11.73
C GLU A 155 -4.63 17.43 -12.51
N LEU A 156 -4.65 16.20 -13.03
CA LEU A 156 -5.82 15.58 -13.63
C LEU A 156 -6.42 14.56 -12.65
N LEU A 157 -7.67 14.19 -12.90
CA LEU A 157 -8.37 13.16 -12.13
C LEU A 157 -8.16 11.78 -12.76
N PHE A 158 -7.95 10.78 -11.91
CA PHE A 158 -7.80 9.39 -12.29
C PHE A 158 -8.61 8.49 -11.36
N TRP A 159 -9.13 7.40 -11.89
CA TRP A 159 -9.60 6.29 -11.08
C TRP A 159 -8.45 5.34 -10.78
N LYS A 160 -8.16 5.13 -9.49
CA LYS A 160 -7.31 4.05 -9.01
C LYS A 160 -8.16 2.79 -8.88
N VAL A 161 -7.96 1.84 -9.79
CA VAL A 161 -8.72 0.59 -9.88
C VAL A 161 -7.96 -0.50 -9.14
N HIS A 162 -8.50 -0.97 -8.01
CA HIS A 162 -7.95 -2.10 -7.26
C HIS A 162 -8.65 -3.40 -7.66
N TYR A 163 -7.89 -4.48 -7.74
CA TYR A 163 -8.40 -5.80 -8.14
C TYR A 163 -7.87 -6.90 -7.22
N SER A 164 -8.56 -8.04 -7.17
CA SER A 164 -8.32 -9.06 -6.16
C SER A 164 -7.10 -9.95 -6.44
N GLN A 165 -6.83 -10.24 -7.71
CA GLN A 165 -5.76 -11.17 -8.10
C GLN A 165 -4.70 -10.46 -8.94
N PRO A 166 -3.42 -10.40 -8.49
CA PRO A 166 -2.32 -9.74 -9.22
C PRO A 166 -2.16 -10.19 -10.69
N GLY A 167 -2.44 -11.46 -10.98
CA GLY A 167 -2.36 -12.00 -12.35
C GLY A 167 -3.39 -11.41 -13.33
N HIS A 168 -4.45 -10.75 -12.85
CA HIS A 168 -5.48 -10.14 -13.71
C HIS A 168 -5.08 -8.78 -14.27
N GLY A 169 -3.99 -8.15 -13.79
CA GLY A 169 -3.62 -6.79 -14.19
C GLY A 169 -3.44 -6.61 -15.70
N ARG A 170 -2.76 -7.56 -16.36
CA ARG A 170 -2.56 -7.52 -17.82
C ARG A 170 -3.87 -7.68 -18.59
N ILE A 171 -4.72 -8.64 -18.20
CA ILE A 171 -6.01 -8.89 -18.84
C ILE A 171 -6.91 -7.66 -18.71
N LEU A 172 -6.97 -7.08 -17.51
CA LEU A 172 -7.74 -5.87 -17.23
C LEU A 172 -7.28 -4.68 -18.09
N ALA A 173 -5.96 -4.48 -18.23
CA ALA A 173 -5.41 -3.44 -19.09
C ALA A 173 -5.79 -3.64 -20.56
N GLU A 174 -5.70 -4.87 -21.08
CA GLU A 174 -6.08 -5.19 -22.47
C GLU A 174 -7.58 -4.95 -22.71
N LEU A 175 -8.45 -5.29 -21.75
CA LEU A 175 -9.90 -5.04 -21.85
C LEU A 175 -10.24 -3.56 -21.90
N LEU A 176 -9.62 -2.77 -21.01
CA LEU A 176 -9.78 -1.32 -20.95
C LEU A 176 -9.33 -0.64 -22.24
N GLN A 177 -8.18 -1.04 -22.79
CA GLN A 177 -7.63 -0.47 -24.03
C GLN A 177 -8.48 -0.82 -25.26
N ARG A 178 -9.10 -2.01 -25.29
CA ARG A 178 -9.99 -2.43 -26.38
C ARG A 178 -11.38 -1.79 -26.33
N GLY A 179 -11.71 -1.09 -25.25
CA GLY A 179 -13.04 -0.51 -25.04
C GLY A 179 -14.12 -1.53 -24.68
N ALA A 180 -13.73 -2.69 -24.12
CA ALA A 180 -14.70 -3.70 -23.66
C ALA A 180 -15.52 -3.24 -22.44
N VAL A 181 -15.12 -2.13 -21.81
CA VAL A 181 -15.75 -1.53 -20.64
C VAL A 181 -16.42 -0.23 -21.08
N LEU A 182 -17.72 -0.10 -20.84
CA LEU A 182 -18.53 1.07 -21.22
C LEU A 182 -18.44 1.47 -22.71
N ASP A 183 -18.07 0.55 -23.60
CA ASP A 183 -17.85 0.79 -25.04
C ASP A 183 -16.89 1.96 -25.33
N THR A 184 -15.95 2.24 -24.41
CA THR A 184 -15.02 3.36 -24.51
C THR A 184 -13.59 2.90 -24.25
N PRO A 185 -12.64 3.15 -25.16
CA PRO A 185 -11.24 2.80 -24.94
C PRO A 185 -10.63 3.73 -23.89
N PHE A 186 -9.92 3.14 -22.92
CA PHE A 186 -9.21 3.88 -21.87
C PHE A 186 -7.70 3.80 -22.04
N ASP A 187 -7.03 4.92 -21.79
CA ASP A 187 -5.58 4.95 -21.56
C ASP A 187 -5.29 4.36 -20.17
N VAL A 188 -4.49 3.31 -20.12
CA VAL A 188 -4.15 2.61 -18.88
C VAL A 188 -2.75 2.99 -18.43
N TYR A 189 -2.63 3.41 -17.18
CA TYR A 189 -1.38 3.84 -16.57
C TYR A 189 -0.93 2.83 -15.51
N GLU A 190 0.40 2.67 -15.38
CA GLU A 190 1.09 1.82 -14.41
C GLU A 190 0.76 0.31 -14.44
N ALA A 191 -0.04 -0.18 -15.40
CA ALA A 191 -0.37 -1.60 -15.51
C ALA A 191 0.82 -2.53 -15.83
N HIS A 192 1.96 -1.98 -16.25
CA HIS A 192 3.17 -2.74 -16.55
C HIS A 192 4.04 -2.99 -15.32
N ILE A 193 3.77 -2.34 -14.19
CA ILE A 193 4.54 -2.49 -12.96
C ILE A 193 4.10 -3.79 -12.26
N PRO A 194 5.00 -4.76 -12.02
CA PRO A 194 4.65 -5.99 -11.31
C PRO A 194 4.18 -5.72 -9.88
N TYR A 195 3.21 -6.50 -9.41
CA TYR A 195 2.59 -6.32 -8.09
C TYR A 195 3.57 -6.19 -6.91
N LEU A 196 4.56 -7.09 -6.82
CA LEU A 196 5.56 -7.04 -5.74
C LEU A 196 6.42 -5.77 -5.81
N LEU A 197 6.75 -5.32 -7.03
CA LEU A 197 7.53 -4.10 -7.24
C LEU A 197 6.70 -2.86 -6.87
N GLN A 198 5.41 -2.84 -7.24
CA GLN A 198 4.48 -1.78 -6.85
C GLN A 198 4.40 -1.67 -5.32
N PHE A 199 4.27 -2.79 -4.61
CA PHE A 199 4.30 -2.82 -3.14
C PHE A 199 5.61 -2.25 -2.57
N MET A 200 6.76 -2.64 -3.14
CA MET A 200 8.07 -2.13 -2.70
C MET A 200 8.20 -0.62 -2.92
N ILE A 201 7.70 -0.10 -4.04
CA ILE A 201 7.71 1.34 -4.35
C ILE A 201 6.84 2.09 -3.35
N ASP A 202 5.60 1.64 -3.13
CA ASP A 202 4.63 2.30 -2.25
C ASP A 202 5.12 2.39 -0.79
N HIS A 203 5.81 1.34 -0.31
CA HIS A 203 6.30 1.28 1.06
C HIS A 203 7.78 1.68 1.19
N ASN A 204 8.40 2.19 0.13
CA ASN A 204 9.83 2.55 0.10
C ASN A 204 10.75 1.43 0.63
N LEU A 205 10.56 0.22 0.09
CA LEU A 205 11.34 -0.97 0.45
C LEU A 205 12.39 -1.29 -0.62
N TYR A 206 13.57 -1.66 -0.16
CA TYR A 206 14.69 -2.07 -1.03
C TYR A 206 15.12 -3.50 -0.70
N GLY A 207 15.59 -4.22 -1.72
CA GLY A 207 16.16 -5.56 -1.52
C GLY A 207 17.33 -5.52 -0.54
N MET A 208 17.40 -6.49 0.37
CA MET A 208 18.41 -6.60 1.43
C MET A 208 18.43 -5.47 2.46
N ASP A 209 17.43 -4.58 2.44
CA ASP A 209 17.26 -3.51 3.41
C ASP A 209 16.25 -3.89 4.51
N TRP A 210 16.07 -3.02 5.50
CA TRP A 210 15.22 -3.25 6.67
C TRP A 210 13.76 -2.89 6.39
N VAL A 211 12.88 -3.85 6.59
CA VAL A 211 11.43 -3.63 6.72
C VAL A 211 11.14 -3.37 8.19
N VAL A 212 10.50 -2.23 8.47
CA VAL A 212 10.21 -1.75 9.81
C VAL A 212 8.68 -1.61 9.95
N ALA A 213 8.09 -2.27 10.94
CA ALA A 213 6.64 -2.24 11.19
C ALA A 213 6.34 -1.89 12.66
N ASP A 214 5.41 -0.97 12.88
CA ASP A 214 5.05 -0.48 14.22
C ASP A 214 4.13 -1.45 14.98
N SER A 215 3.27 -2.15 14.24
CA SER A 215 2.25 -3.05 14.75
C SER A 215 2.30 -4.38 14.00
N PHE A 216 2.31 -5.48 14.75
CA PHE A 216 2.30 -6.84 14.22
C PHE A 216 1.64 -7.80 15.21
N THR A 217 1.03 -8.85 14.69
CA THR A 217 0.49 -9.96 15.49
C THR A 217 1.26 -11.22 15.20
N ARG A 218 1.73 -11.93 16.23
CA ARG A 218 2.45 -13.20 16.05
C ARG A 218 1.46 -14.33 15.77
N ARG A 219 1.81 -15.18 14.81
CA ARG A 219 1.16 -16.47 14.62
C ARG A 219 1.68 -17.45 15.66
N SER A 220 0.78 -18.23 16.25
CA SER A 220 1.13 -19.21 17.28
C SER A 220 0.23 -20.42 17.17
N SER A 221 0.83 -21.61 17.16
CA SER A 221 0.07 -22.85 17.28
C SER A 221 -0.38 -23.06 18.72
N GLY A 222 -1.67 -22.87 18.96
CA GLY A 222 -2.27 -23.09 20.27
C GLY A 222 -3.75 -22.73 20.30
N PRO A 223 -4.56 -23.38 21.16
CA PRO A 223 -5.94 -22.96 21.36
C PRO A 223 -5.95 -21.52 21.87
N VAL A 224 -6.63 -20.64 21.13
CA VAL A 224 -6.87 -19.24 21.51
C VAL A 224 -7.42 -19.25 22.94
N PRO A 225 -6.73 -18.67 23.94
CA PRO A 225 -7.31 -18.63 25.28
C PRO A 225 -8.58 -17.79 25.20
N SER A 226 -9.73 -18.42 25.43
CA SER A 226 -11.00 -17.72 25.61
C SER A 226 -10.91 -16.94 26.92
N VAL A 227 -10.26 -15.78 26.91
CA VAL A 227 -10.24 -14.91 28.08
C VAL A 227 -11.56 -14.14 28.07
N SER A 228 -12.58 -14.77 28.62
CA SER A 228 -13.81 -14.12 29.07
C SER A 228 -13.47 -13.21 30.26
N ALA A 229 -12.89 -12.04 29.98
CA ALA A 229 -12.93 -10.84 30.81
C ALA A 229 -11.95 -9.81 30.23
N TRP A 230 -12.48 -8.81 29.50
CA TRP A 230 -12.10 -7.38 29.51
C TRP A 230 -12.97 -6.63 28.49
N PRO A 231 -13.59 -5.49 28.83
CA PRO A 231 -14.46 -4.78 27.90
C PRO A 231 -13.68 -3.85 26.96
N ALA A 232 -13.94 -4.04 25.66
CA ALA A 232 -13.90 -3.06 24.56
C ALA A 232 -12.60 -2.27 24.27
N LEU A 233 -11.72 -2.87 23.47
CA LEU A 233 -11.29 -2.27 22.20
C LEU A 233 -11.37 -3.37 21.12
N SER A 234 -12.01 -3.06 20.01
CA SER A 234 -12.36 -3.97 18.92
C SER A 234 -11.13 -4.47 18.14
N SER A 235 -10.45 -5.49 18.66
CA SER A 235 -9.36 -6.22 17.99
C SER A 235 -9.61 -7.73 18.03
N ASN A 236 -10.70 -8.17 17.41
CA ASN A 236 -11.03 -9.59 17.20
C ASN A 236 -10.31 -10.16 15.96
N HIS A 237 -9.00 -9.93 15.83
CA HIS A 237 -8.22 -10.63 14.81
C HIS A 237 -7.63 -11.89 15.44
N GLN A 238 -8.28 -13.03 15.18
CA GLN A 238 -7.80 -14.33 15.62
C GLN A 238 -6.37 -14.56 15.08
N ALA A 239 -5.45 -14.96 15.96
CA ALA A 239 -4.10 -15.31 15.56
C ALA A 239 -4.17 -16.50 14.58
N LEU A 240 -3.55 -16.34 13.42
CA LEU A 240 -3.52 -17.37 12.39
C LEU A 240 -2.47 -18.43 12.75
N GLU A 241 -2.66 -19.65 12.24
CA GLU A 241 -1.69 -20.72 12.40
C GLU A 241 -0.45 -20.48 11.53
N PRO A 242 0.75 -20.83 12.01
CA PRO A 242 1.98 -20.78 11.21
C PRO A 242 1.86 -21.63 9.94
N ALA A 243 2.31 -21.10 8.81
CA ALA A 243 2.21 -21.73 7.49
C ALA A 243 3.58 -21.99 6.84
N THR A 244 4.66 -21.60 7.50
CA THR A 244 6.05 -21.69 7.02
C THR A 244 6.92 -22.39 8.07
N TRP A 245 8.20 -22.57 7.72
CA TRP A 245 9.20 -23.17 8.61
C TRP A 245 10.09 -22.12 9.30
N CYS A 246 9.68 -20.85 9.28
CA CYS A 246 10.42 -19.78 9.96
C CYS A 246 10.28 -19.92 11.48
N ALA A 247 11.31 -19.49 12.22
CA ALA A 247 11.27 -19.52 13.68
C ALA A 247 10.18 -18.60 14.25
N GLN A 248 9.85 -17.52 13.53
CA GLN A 248 8.77 -16.61 13.88
C GLN A 248 7.93 -16.28 12.65
N GLU A 249 6.62 -16.22 12.85
CA GLU A 249 5.66 -15.77 11.85
C GLU A 249 4.80 -14.65 12.42
N VAL A 250 4.59 -13.62 11.61
CA VAL A 250 3.87 -12.42 12.02
C VAL A 250 2.95 -11.92 10.90
N ASP A 251 1.77 -11.46 11.29
CA ASP A 251 0.81 -10.76 10.44
C ASP A 251 0.95 -9.25 10.64
N VAL A 252 1.04 -8.53 9.54
CA VAL A 252 1.22 -7.06 9.49
C VAL A 252 0.23 -6.48 8.48
N MET A 253 -0.43 -5.39 8.83
CA MET A 253 -1.22 -4.62 7.86
C MET A 253 -0.27 -3.77 7.00
N GLY A 254 -0.51 -3.62 5.69
CA GLY A 254 0.35 -2.77 4.83
C GLY A 254 0.59 -1.36 5.41
N GLN A 255 -0.44 -0.76 6.02
CA GLN A 255 -0.37 0.56 6.64
C GLN A 255 0.57 0.65 7.86
N ALA A 256 0.85 -0.48 8.52
CA ALA A 256 1.73 -0.55 9.70
C ALA A 256 3.23 -0.52 9.34
N ILE A 257 3.58 -0.64 8.05
CA ILE A 257 4.97 -0.53 7.59
C ILE A 257 5.37 0.95 7.60
N VAL A 258 6.36 1.31 8.42
CA VAL A 258 6.71 2.72 8.65
C VAL A 258 7.67 3.29 7.62
N ASN A 259 8.35 2.44 6.84
CA ASN A 259 9.31 2.85 5.79
C ASN A 259 8.72 3.87 4.80
N GLN A 260 7.42 3.79 4.54
CA GLN A 260 6.69 4.70 3.64
C GLN A 260 6.81 6.17 4.08
N TYR A 261 6.93 6.43 5.38
CA TYR A 261 7.01 7.78 5.93
C TYR A 261 8.42 8.39 5.87
N TRP A 262 9.42 7.62 5.44
CA TRP A 262 10.80 8.11 5.30
C TRP A 262 11.01 8.91 4.00
N VAL A 263 10.07 8.80 3.05
CA VAL A 263 10.09 9.58 1.81
C VAL A 263 9.04 10.67 1.88
N ARG A 264 9.35 11.83 1.31
CA ARG A 264 8.45 12.98 1.27
C ARG A 264 8.02 13.27 -0.17
N ALA A 265 6.70 13.30 -0.38
CA ALA A 265 6.11 13.73 -1.64
C ALA A 265 6.49 15.18 -1.98
N ARG A 266 6.79 15.44 -3.25
CA ARG A 266 7.18 16.77 -3.76
C ARG A 266 6.13 17.26 -4.75
N ASN A 267 5.24 18.13 -4.29
CA ASN A 267 4.18 18.71 -5.11
C ASN A 267 4.71 19.93 -5.89
N MET A 268 5.59 19.68 -6.85
CA MET A 268 6.27 20.74 -7.62
C MET A 268 5.64 21.00 -8.99
N HIS A 269 5.00 19.99 -9.58
CA HIS A 269 4.48 20.01 -10.96
C HIS A 269 3.10 20.68 -11.11
N ASN A 270 2.68 21.44 -10.10
CA ASN A 270 1.36 22.08 -10.06
C ASN A 270 1.36 23.49 -10.69
N ARG A 271 2.52 24.02 -11.11
CA ARG A 271 2.66 25.39 -11.64
C ARG A 271 3.75 25.45 -12.73
N VAL A 272 3.56 26.33 -13.71
CA VAL A 272 4.47 26.49 -14.87
C VAL A 272 5.88 26.93 -14.46
N ALA A 273 6.00 27.77 -13.43
CA ALA A 273 7.27 28.31 -12.95
C ALA A 273 7.96 27.36 -11.94
N GLU A 274 8.24 26.13 -12.34
CA GLU A 274 8.90 25.12 -11.47
C GLU A 274 10.25 25.61 -10.93
N SER A 275 10.99 26.39 -11.73
CA SER A 275 12.29 26.97 -11.37
C SER A 275 12.25 27.97 -10.20
N GLN A 276 11.07 28.52 -9.90
CA GLN A 276 10.87 29.42 -8.74
C GLN A 276 10.57 28.64 -7.46
N VAL A 277 10.07 27.41 -7.59
CA VAL A 277 9.74 26.50 -6.47
C VAL A 277 10.92 25.60 -6.14
N MET A 278 11.77 25.28 -7.12
CA MET A 278 12.96 24.49 -6.90
C MET A 278 13.94 25.21 -5.95
N PRO A 279 14.43 24.53 -4.90
CA PRO A 279 15.52 25.06 -4.11
C PRO A 279 16.72 25.29 -5.04
N LYS A 280 17.19 26.53 -5.11
CA LYS A 280 18.39 26.90 -5.87
C LYS A 280 19.57 26.10 -5.32
N VAL A 281 19.97 25.05 -6.02
CA VAL A 281 21.00 24.08 -5.61
C VAL A 281 20.57 23.23 -4.40
N SER A 282 19.64 22.27 -4.59
CA SER A 282 19.54 21.20 -3.61
C SER A 282 20.67 20.19 -3.85
N SER A 283 21.72 20.22 -3.03
CA SER A 283 22.68 19.11 -2.85
C SER A 283 22.02 17.83 -2.31
N ALA A 284 20.70 17.83 -2.14
CA ALA A 284 19.90 16.72 -1.66
C ALA A 284 19.92 15.57 -2.66
N ARG A 285 20.39 14.40 -2.18
CA ARG A 285 20.40 13.15 -2.94
C ARG A 285 18.96 12.66 -3.08
N LEU A 286 18.45 12.62 -4.31
CA LEU A 286 17.06 12.25 -4.59
C LEU A 286 16.82 10.74 -4.58
N VAL A 287 17.89 9.94 -4.63
CA VAL A 287 17.84 8.48 -4.58
C VAL A 287 18.38 8.05 -3.22
N PRO A 288 17.50 7.69 -2.25
CA PRO A 288 17.92 7.38 -0.88
C PRO A 288 18.93 6.21 -0.81
N SER A 289 18.75 5.20 -1.66
CA SER A 289 19.65 4.04 -1.72
C SER A 289 21.08 4.37 -2.17
N LEU A 290 21.27 5.40 -3.01
CA LEU A 290 22.60 5.87 -3.38
C LEU A 290 23.21 6.77 -2.30
N ALA A 291 22.36 7.44 -1.51
CA ALA A 291 22.84 8.30 -0.43
C ALA A 291 23.63 7.51 0.61
N SER A 292 23.14 6.33 1.01
CA SER A 292 23.83 5.47 1.97
C SER A 292 25.17 4.93 1.44
N ILE A 293 25.25 4.62 0.14
CA ILE A 293 26.51 4.18 -0.49
C ILE A 293 27.53 5.30 -0.42
N VAL A 294 27.18 6.52 -0.84
CA VAL A 294 28.15 7.62 -0.86
C VAL A 294 28.54 8.03 0.56
N GLU A 295 27.63 8.02 1.53
CA GLU A 295 27.97 8.20 2.96
C GLU A 295 28.95 7.15 3.47
N SER A 296 28.82 5.88 3.05
CA SER A 296 29.76 4.82 3.42
C SER A 296 31.17 5.03 2.83
N VAL A 297 31.25 5.64 1.65
CA VAL A 297 32.51 5.99 0.98
C VAL A 297 33.15 7.21 1.64
N ASP A 298 32.37 8.22 2.02
CA ASP A 298 32.88 9.42 2.71
C ASP A 298 33.33 9.12 4.15
N GLY A 299 32.68 8.15 4.81
CA GLY A 299 33.03 7.66 6.16
C GLY A 299 34.22 6.71 6.21
N SER A 300 34.76 6.29 5.06
CA SER A 300 35.98 5.46 4.94
C SER A 300 37.23 6.31 4.62
N LYS A 301 37.38 7.44 5.33
CA LYS A 301 38.70 8.03 5.55
C LYS A 301 39.36 7.28 6.70
N PHE A 302 40.38 6.48 6.35
CA PHE A 302 41.33 5.86 7.28
C PHE A 302 41.88 6.84 8.31
#